data_AF-A0A3N5MJW6-F1
#
_entry.id   AF-A0A3N5MJW6-F1
#
_cell.length_a   1.000
_cell.length_b   1.000
_cell.length_c   1.000
_cell.angle_alpha   90.00
_cell.angle_beta   90.00
_cell.angle_gamma   90.00
#
_symmetry.space_group_name_H-M   'P 1'
#
loop_
_entity.id
_entity.type
_entity.pdbx_description
1 polymer ?
#
loop_
_entity_poly.entity_id
_entity_poly.type
_entity_poly.pdbx_seq_one_letter_code
_entity_poly.pdbx_strand_id
1 'polypeptide(L)'
;MDQALDPRLKEAMTEHLKECAGCSSLIQEVEHLRRKLNEVPQISLPPGLVERILESTSGTPKKRSFMGDMIMPTIRPFLTQRYAFASGIMLVFILMVVSMFGPTISTMGYSDLSPSSVAENADRFSDQVKKKWAQVKVYEAKAVGEFKLMKEDLYGRLDYYVINVLFKSYSRSVQKEEQQKQQQAQPQTQPPEPKKN
;
A
#
# COMPACT_ATOMS: atom_id res chain seq x y z
N MET A 1 8.00 -44.25 -38.44
CA MET A 1 8.98 -43.18 -38.13
C MET A 1 8.84 -42.05 -39.15
N ASP A 2 7.62 -41.80 -39.64
CA ASP A 2 7.46 -41.23 -40.98
C ASP A 2 7.05 -39.76 -41.00
N GLN A 3 6.76 -39.17 -39.84
CA GLN A 3 6.21 -37.81 -39.76
C GLN A 3 7.22 -36.72 -39.40
N ALA A 4 8.48 -37.06 -39.12
CA ALA A 4 9.49 -36.09 -38.67
C ALA A 4 10.74 -36.01 -39.57
N LEU A 5 10.86 -36.83 -40.61
CA LEU A 5 12.00 -36.78 -41.53
C LEU A 5 11.66 -35.96 -42.79
N ASP A 6 12.61 -35.13 -43.23
CA ASP A 6 12.58 -34.43 -44.52
C ASP A 6 12.41 -35.45 -45.67
N PRO A 7 11.47 -35.23 -46.61
CA PRO A 7 11.25 -36.14 -47.74
C PRO A 7 12.52 -36.44 -48.55
N ARG A 8 13.43 -35.47 -48.71
CA ARG A 8 14.68 -35.68 -49.47
C ARG A 8 15.61 -36.67 -48.80
N LEU A 9 15.70 -36.62 -47.47
CA LEU A 9 16.51 -37.54 -46.69
C LEU A 9 15.91 -38.95 -46.72
N LYS A 10 14.58 -39.06 -46.74
CA LYS A 10 13.87 -40.34 -46.84
C LYS A 10 14.22 -41.04 -48.15
N GLU A 11 14.19 -40.34 -49.28
CA GLU A 11 14.54 -40.90 -50.58
C GLU A 11 15.98 -41.44 -50.60
N ALA A 12 16.95 -40.63 -50.19
CA ALA A 12 18.35 -41.04 -50.12
C ALA A 12 18.58 -42.25 -49.20
N MET A 13 17.88 -42.31 -48.05
CA MET A 13 17.92 -43.46 -47.15
C MET A 13 17.34 -44.72 -47.81
N THR A 14 16.21 -44.61 -48.51
CA THR A 14 15.62 -45.76 -49.22
C THR A 14 16.48 -46.28 -50.37
N GLU A 15 17.25 -45.41 -51.02
CA GLU A 15 18.22 -45.80 -52.04
C GLU A 15 19.37 -46.60 -51.41
N HIS A 16 19.96 -46.08 -50.33
CA HIS A 16 21.04 -46.78 -49.62
C HIS A 16 20.63 -48.15 -49.05
N LEU A 17 19.38 -48.27 -48.57
CA LEU A 17 18.87 -49.54 -48.04
C LEU A 17 18.71 -50.63 -49.10
N LYS A 18 18.59 -50.26 -50.38
CA LYS A 18 18.58 -51.23 -51.49
C LYS A 18 19.98 -51.76 -51.79
N GLU A 19 21.00 -50.94 -51.58
CA GLU A 19 22.40 -51.28 -51.89
C GLU A 19 23.12 -51.98 -50.73
N CYS A 20 22.79 -51.63 -49.48
CA CYS A 20 23.47 -52.12 -48.29
C CYS A 20 22.62 -53.11 -47.49
N ALA A 21 22.94 -54.41 -47.58
CA ALA A 21 22.24 -55.47 -46.87
C ALA A 21 22.32 -55.36 -45.32
N GLY A 22 23.42 -54.82 -44.78
CA GLY A 22 23.56 -54.62 -43.34
C GLY A 22 22.65 -53.52 -42.79
N CYS A 23 22.43 -52.46 -43.56
CA CYS A 23 21.52 -51.38 -43.15
C CYS A 23 20.05 -51.83 -43.22
N SER A 24 19.68 -52.66 -44.20
CA SER A 24 18.32 -53.18 -44.30
C SER A 24 17.98 -54.17 -43.19
N SER A 25 18.91 -55.05 -42.80
CA SER A 25 18.70 -55.96 -41.67
C SER A 25 18.54 -55.19 -40.35
N LEU A 26 19.37 -54.17 -40.11
CA LEU A 26 19.27 -53.34 -38.92
C LEU A 26 17.91 -52.63 -38.81
N ILE A 27 17.41 -52.09 -39.92
CA ILE A 27 16.08 -51.46 -39.93
C ILE A 27 14.98 -52.47 -39.63
N GLN A 28 15.05 -53.67 -40.21
CA GLN A 28 14.07 -54.72 -39.92
C GLN A 28 14.06 -55.11 -38.44
N GLU A 29 15.24 -55.18 -37.81
CA GLU A 29 15.36 -55.43 -36.37
C GLU A 29 14.73 -54.31 -35.53
N VAL A 30 14.99 -53.05 -35.88
CA VAL A 30 14.39 -51.88 -35.20
C VAL A 30 12.87 -51.87 -35.37
N GLU A 31 12.35 -52.16 -36.56
CA GLU A 31 10.91 -52.26 -36.81
C GLU A 31 10.26 -53.42 -36.04
N HIS A 32 10.95 -54.55 -35.95
CA HIS A 32 10.50 -55.69 -35.15
C HIS A 32 10.48 -55.36 -33.65
N LEU A 33 11.52 -54.71 -33.13
CA LEU A 33 11.59 -54.27 -31.74
C LEU A 33 10.49 -53.24 -31.44
N ARG A 34 10.23 -52.31 -32.36
CA ARG A 34 9.13 -51.34 -32.24
C ARG A 34 7.76 -52.02 -32.18
N ARG A 35 7.53 -53.05 -33.00
CA ARG A 35 6.30 -53.85 -32.94
C ARG A 35 6.13 -54.53 -31.58
N LYS A 36 7.18 -55.18 -31.08
CA LYS A 36 7.20 -55.78 -29.74
C LYS A 36 6.93 -54.75 -28.63
N LEU A 37 7.49 -53.54 -28.73
CA LEU A 37 7.24 -52.46 -27.77
C LEU A 37 5.79 -51.95 -27.83
N ASN A 38 5.18 -51.91 -29.03
CA ASN A 38 3.78 -51.53 -29.17
C ASN A 38 2.81 -52.62 -28.66
N GLU A 39 3.24 -53.87 -28.62
CA GLU A 39 2.49 -54.98 -28.04
C GLU A 39 2.56 -55.01 -26.50
N VAL A 40 3.44 -54.21 -25.89
CA VAL A 40 3.51 -54.09 -24.43
C VAL A 40 2.19 -53.49 -23.94
N PRO A 41 1.48 -54.15 -23.00
CA PRO A 41 0.22 -53.64 -22.50
C PRO A 41 0.45 -52.29 -21.83
N GLN A 42 -0.46 -51.34 -22.08
CA GLN A 42 -0.44 -50.08 -21.35
C GLN A 42 -0.70 -50.35 -19.87
N ILE A 43 0.33 -50.12 -19.05
CA ILE A 43 0.24 -50.27 -17.61
C ILE A 43 -0.58 -49.08 -17.10
N SER A 44 -1.78 -49.36 -16.56
CA SER A 44 -2.55 -48.34 -15.87
C SER A 44 -1.79 -47.91 -14.62
N LEU A 45 -1.63 -46.60 -14.43
CA LEU A 45 -0.99 -46.08 -13.23
C LEU A 45 -1.90 -46.39 -12.04
N PRO A 46 -1.38 -47.02 -10.96
CA PRO A 46 -2.18 -47.27 -9.79
C PRO A 46 -2.62 -45.94 -9.16
N PRO A 47 -3.86 -45.84 -8.64
CA PRO A 47 -4.32 -44.63 -7.98
C PRO A 47 -3.41 -44.33 -6.78
N GLY A 48 -2.96 -43.08 -6.66
CA GLY A 48 -2.08 -42.67 -5.57
C GLY A 48 -0.57 -42.81 -5.85
N LEU A 49 -0.14 -43.21 -7.06
CA LEU A 49 1.28 -43.40 -7.37
C LEU A 49 2.07 -42.09 -7.23
N VAL A 50 1.50 -40.98 -7.73
CA VAL A 50 2.14 -39.67 -7.67
C VAL A 50 2.32 -39.22 -6.23
N GLU A 51 1.30 -39.42 -5.41
CA GLU A 51 1.29 -39.10 -3.98
C GLU A 51 2.36 -39.90 -3.24
N ARG A 52 2.52 -41.21 -3.53
CA ARG A 52 3.59 -42.04 -2.93
C ARG A 52 4.98 -41.64 -3.41
N ILE A 53 5.14 -41.29 -4.69
CA ILE A 53 6.41 -40.79 -5.22
C ILE A 53 6.77 -39.48 -4.51
N LEU A 54 5.82 -38.57 -4.35
CA LEU A 54 6.03 -37.29 -3.64
C LEU A 54 6.35 -37.52 -2.17
N GLU A 55 5.64 -38.42 -1.49
CA GLU A 55 5.90 -38.75 -0.08
C GLU A 55 7.31 -39.35 0.13
N SER A 56 7.74 -40.24 -0.77
CA SER A 56 9.04 -40.91 -0.69
C SER A 56 10.23 -40.07 -1.15
N THR A 57 10.04 -39.15 -2.09
CA THR A 57 11.15 -38.36 -2.67
C THR A 57 11.28 -36.96 -2.08
N SER A 58 10.17 -36.28 -1.78
CA SER A 58 10.18 -34.88 -1.31
C SER A 58 9.93 -34.73 0.20
N GLY A 59 9.66 -35.85 0.89
CA GLY A 59 9.17 -35.85 2.27
C GLY A 59 7.72 -35.36 2.33
N THR A 60 6.94 -35.88 3.28
CA THR A 60 5.54 -35.52 3.47
C THR A 60 5.34 -34.00 3.40
N PRO A 61 4.55 -33.45 2.44
CA PRO A 61 4.13 -32.08 2.54
C PRO A 61 3.33 -31.96 3.83
N LYS A 62 3.90 -31.31 4.85
CA LYS A 62 3.22 -31.01 6.12
C LYS A 62 1.83 -30.52 5.76
N LYS A 63 0.79 -31.24 6.21
CA LYS A 63 -0.62 -30.87 6.03
C LYS A 63 -0.71 -29.35 6.20
N ARG A 64 -0.94 -28.66 5.08
CA ARG A 64 -0.94 -27.22 5.03
C ARG A 64 -2.15 -26.78 5.83
N SER A 65 -1.93 -26.48 7.11
CA SER A 65 -3.00 -26.08 8.01
C SER A 65 -3.63 -24.83 7.42
N PHE A 66 -4.93 -24.88 7.12
CA PHE A 66 -5.68 -23.77 6.53
C PHE A 66 -5.49 -22.47 7.34
N MET A 67 -5.32 -22.60 8.67
CA MET A 67 -4.96 -21.50 9.56
C MET A 67 -3.56 -20.94 9.28
N GLY A 68 -2.58 -21.79 9.00
CA GLY A 68 -1.24 -21.37 8.64
C GLY A 68 -1.20 -20.60 7.31
N ASP A 69 -1.99 -21.01 6.32
CA ASP A 69 -2.01 -20.32 5.02
C ASP A 69 -2.77 -18.98 5.05
N MET A 70 -3.76 -18.83 5.93
CA MET A 70 -4.55 -17.59 6.03
C MET A 70 -3.93 -16.56 7.00
N ILE A 71 -3.37 -17.03 8.12
CA ILE A 71 -2.84 -16.16 9.17
C ILE A 71 -1.39 -15.76 8.88
N MET A 72 -0.57 -16.68 8.38
CA MET A 72 0.85 -16.43 8.18
C MET A 72 1.18 -15.34 7.14
N PRO A 73 0.44 -15.14 6.02
CA PRO A 73 0.71 -14.02 5.12
C PRO A 73 0.31 -12.66 5.73
N THR A 74 -0.74 -12.61 6.55
CA THR A 74 -1.19 -11.36 7.19
C THR A 74 -0.30 -10.96 8.37
N ILE A 75 0.27 -11.94 9.08
CA ILE A 75 1.17 -11.69 10.22
C ILE A 75 2.65 -11.55 9.78
N ARG A 76 3.05 -12.09 8.62
CA ARG A 76 4.40 -11.90 8.06
C ARG A 76 4.91 -10.45 8.00
N PRO A 77 4.13 -9.45 7.53
CA PRO A 77 4.59 -8.06 7.51
C PRO A 77 4.78 -7.50 8.93
N PHE A 78 3.99 -7.97 9.90
CA PHE A 78 4.11 -7.58 11.32
C PHE A 78 5.32 -8.20 12.02
N LEU A 79 5.83 -9.35 11.54
CA LEU A 79 7.06 -9.98 12.06
C LEU A 79 8.36 -9.37 11.52
N THR A 80 8.29 -8.36 10.64
CA THR A 80 9.51 -7.65 10.27
C THR A 80 9.98 -6.82 11.47
N GLN A 81 11.27 -6.91 11.80
CA GLN A 81 11.88 -6.36 13.01
C GLN A 81 11.50 -4.89 13.30
N ARG A 82 11.29 -4.07 12.26
CA ARG A 82 10.92 -2.67 12.39
C ARG A 82 9.49 -2.45 12.91
N TYR A 83 8.55 -3.31 12.53
CA TYR A 83 7.16 -3.18 12.96
C TYR A 83 6.94 -3.71 14.38
N ALA A 84 7.70 -4.72 14.81
CA ALA A 84 7.64 -5.24 16.18
C ALA A 84 8.00 -4.19 17.24
N PHE A 85 8.99 -3.33 16.96
CA PHE A 85 9.34 -2.23 17.87
C PHE A 85 8.23 -1.17 17.94
N ALA A 86 7.68 -0.76 16.80
CA ALA A 86 6.62 0.25 16.78
C ALA A 86 5.33 -0.25 17.44
N SER A 87 4.92 -1.49 17.17
CA SER A 87 3.75 -2.09 17.82
C SER A 87 3.97 -2.32 19.31
N GLY A 88 5.18 -2.72 19.72
CA GLY A 88 5.56 -2.82 21.12
C GLY A 88 5.45 -1.49 21.85
N ILE A 89 5.97 -0.40 21.27
CA ILE A 89 5.87 0.95 21.85
C ILE A 89 4.42 1.41 21.92
N MET A 90 3.63 1.21 20.85
CA MET A 90 2.19 1.53 20.83
C MET A 90 1.44 0.77 21.92
N LEU A 91 1.73 -0.53 22.08
CA LEU A 91 1.09 -1.37 23.08
C LEU A 91 1.45 -0.92 24.50
N VAL A 92 2.71 -0.57 24.76
CA VAL A 92 3.13 0.02 26.05
C VAL A 92 2.41 1.34 26.30
N PHE A 93 2.30 2.21 25.29
CA PHE A 93 1.55 3.47 25.39
C PHE A 93 0.08 3.24 25.70
N ILE A 94 -0.56 2.30 25.00
CA ILE A 94 -1.96 1.93 25.25
C ILE A 94 -2.11 1.40 26.68
N LEU A 95 -1.23 0.51 27.13
CA LEU A 95 -1.25 0.01 28.51
C LEU A 95 -1.04 1.13 29.53
N MET A 96 -0.16 2.10 29.24
CA MET A 96 0.05 3.25 30.10
C MET A 96 -1.19 4.15 30.15
N VAL A 97 -1.84 4.44 29.01
CA VAL A 97 -3.09 5.20 28.95
C VAL A 97 -4.21 4.47 29.70
N VAL A 98 -4.33 3.15 29.50
CA VAL A 98 -5.28 2.32 30.23
C VAL A 98 -4.95 2.28 31.72
N SER A 99 -3.67 2.28 32.11
CA SER A 99 -3.31 2.34 33.53
C SER A 99 -3.56 3.71 34.16
N MET A 100 -3.46 4.79 33.38
CA MET A 100 -3.62 6.17 33.85
C MET A 100 -5.09 6.60 33.90
N PHE A 101 -5.91 6.12 32.96
CA PHE A 101 -7.31 6.50 32.82
C PHE A 101 -8.30 5.35 33.04
N GLY A 102 -7.81 4.12 33.09
CA GLY A 102 -8.64 2.94 33.28
C GLY A 102 -8.95 2.67 34.75
N PRO A 103 -9.94 1.80 34.99
CA PRO A 103 -10.32 1.40 36.34
C PRO A 103 -9.15 0.68 37.02
N THR A 104 -8.91 0.97 38.29
CA THR A 104 -7.92 0.26 39.11
C THR A 104 -8.32 -1.21 39.23
N ILE A 105 -7.78 -2.07 38.37
CA ILE A 105 -8.05 -3.52 38.33
C ILE A 105 -7.46 -4.21 39.58
N SER A 106 -6.61 -3.50 40.34
CA SER A 106 -5.92 -3.99 41.54
C SER A 106 -6.82 -4.43 42.68
N THR A 107 -8.14 -4.19 42.63
CA THR A 107 -9.10 -4.65 43.65
C THR A 107 -10.08 -5.71 43.13
N MET A 108 -10.02 -6.13 41.87
CA MET A 108 -10.86 -7.23 41.36
C MET A 108 -10.31 -8.56 41.86
N GLY A 109 -10.97 -9.13 42.87
CA GLY A 109 -10.64 -10.47 43.36
C GLY A 109 -11.03 -11.55 42.34
N TYR A 110 -10.42 -12.73 42.43
CA TYR A 110 -10.74 -13.88 41.54
C TYR A 110 -12.23 -14.25 41.53
N SER A 111 -12.99 -13.87 42.57
CA SER A 111 -14.43 -14.06 42.68
C SER A 111 -15.27 -13.13 41.77
N ASP A 112 -14.70 -12.02 41.29
CA ASP A 112 -15.37 -11.06 40.40
C ASP A 112 -15.30 -11.45 38.91
N LEU A 113 -14.65 -12.58 38.59
CA LEU A 113 -14.62 -13.16 37.25
C LEU A 113 -15.88 -13.98 36.92
N SER A 114 -16.94 -13.87 37.72
CA SER A 114 -18.22 -14.46 37.36
C SER A 114 -18.76 -13.80 36.07
N PRO A 115 -19.33 -14.56 35.13
CA PRO A 115 -19.82 -14.00 33.87
C PRO A 115 -20.91 -12.92 34.10
N SER A 116 -21.66 -13.00 35.20
CA SER A 116 -22.63 -11.98 35.58
C SER A 116 -21.99 -10.66 36.01
N SER A 117 -20.93 -10.70 36.83
CA SER A 117 -20.22 -9.48 37.27
C SER A 117 -19.44 -8.82 36.14
N VAL A 118 -18.93 -9.60 35.18
CA VAL A 118 -18.30 -9.06 33.97
C VAL A 118 -19.31 -8.31 33.11
N ALA A 119 -20.51 -8.87 32.89
CA ALA A 119 -21.56 -8.21 32.13
C ALA A 119 -22.02 -6.90 32.80
N GLU A 120 -22.22 -6.92 34.12
CA GLU A 120 -22.64 -5.73 34.87
C GLU A 120 -21.54 -4.63 34.90
N ASN A 121 -20.27 -5.02 35.02
CA ASN A 121 -19.15 -4.08 34.93
C ASN A 121 -18.96 -3.52 33.52
N ALA A 122 -19.19 -4.33 32.48
CA ALA A 122 -19.14 -3.87 31.10
C ALA A 122 -20.23 -2.82 30.83
N ASP A 123 -21.43 -3.02 31.36
CA ASP A 123 -22.53 -2.09 31.19
C ASP A 123 -22.25 -0.75 31.90
N ARG A 124 -21.79 -0.80 33.15
CA ARG A 124 -21.37 0.38 33.93
C ARG A 124 -20.22 1.13 33.25
N PHE A 125 -19.25 0.42 32.69
CA PHE A 125 -18.16 1.04 31.93
C PHE A 125 -18.69 1.72 30.68
N SER A 126 -19.59 1.06 29.94
CA SER A 126 -20.20 1.64 28.73
C SER A 126 -20.93 2.94 29.04
N ASP A 127 -21.64 2.99 30.17
CA ASP A 127 -22.35 4.18 30.62
C ASP A 127 -21.41 5.30 31.07
N GLN A 128 -20.33 4.98 31.77
CA GLN A 128 -19.30 5.97 32.11
C GLN A 128 -18.61 6.52 30.85
N VAL A 129 -18.31 5.66 29.87
CA VAL A 129 -17.72 6.07 28.59
C VAL A 129 -18.69 6.97 27.85
N LYS A 130 -19.96 6.59 27.70
CA LYS A 130 -20.99 7.42 27.06
C LYS A 130 -21.11 8.80 27.72
N LYS A 131 -21.14 8.85 29.05
CA LYS A 131 -21.20 10.13 29.81
C LYS A 131 -19.98 11.00 29.54
N LYS A 132 -18.76 10.43 29.59
CA LYS A 132 -17.53 11.17 29.26
C LYS A 132 -17.50 11.61 27.79
N TRP A 133 -17.98 10.78 26.87
CA TRP A 133 -18.07 11.11 25.44
C TRP A 133 -19.03 12.28 25.19
N ALA A 134 -20.16 12.31 25.90
CA ALA A 134 -21.07 13.45 25.86
C ALA A 134 -20.40 14.74 26.37
N GLN A 135 -19.62 14.66 27.45
CA GLN A 135 -18.85 15.81 27.95
C GLN A 135 -17.78 16.28 26.95
N VAL A 136 -17.06 15.35 26.31
CA VAL A 136 -16.08 15.67 25.27
C VAL A 136 -16.74 16.38 24.09
N LYS A 137 -17.92 15.91 23.65
CA LYS A 137 -18.70 16.59 22.60
C LYS A 137 -19.08 18.02 22.96
N VAL A 138 -19.49 18.25 24.20
CA VAL A 138 -19.82 19.61 24.68
C VAL A 138 -18.56 20.50 24.68
N TYR A 139 -17.42 19.95 25.10
CA TYR A 139 -16.15 20.67 25.07
C TYR A 139 -15.68 20.98 23.64
N GLU A 140 -15.83 20.03 22.73
CA GLU A 140 -15.53 20.20 21.30
C GLU A 140 -16.39 21.31 20.70
N ALA A 141 -17.70 21.30 20.94
CA ALA A 141 -18.60 22.36 20.48
C ALA A 141 -18.18 23.75 21.01
N LYS A 142 -17.74 23.83 22.27
CA LYS A 142 -17.21 25.06 22.85
C LYS A 142 -15.90 25.50 22.20
N ALA A 143 -14.96 24.58 22.03
CA ALA A 143 -13.67 24.85 21.40
C ALA A 143 -13.81 25.28 19.93
N VAL A 144 -14.72 24.66 19.18
CA VAL A 144 -15.05 25.07 17.80
C VAL A 144 -15.65 26.47 17.77
N GLY A 145 -16.52 26.81 18.74
CA GLY A 145 -17.06 28.16 18.89
C GLY A 145 -15.97 29.20 19.16
N GLU A 146 -15.07 28.93 20.09
CA GLU A 146 -13.94 29.82 20.40
C GLU A 146 -12.97 29.95 19.21
N PHE A 147 -12.68 28.86 18.50
CA PHE A 147 -11.83 28.89 17.32
C PHE A 147 -12.46 29.68 16.17
N LYS A 148 -13.78 29.61 16.00
CA LYS A 148 -14.50 30.40 15.02
C LYS A 148 -14.40 31.90 15.33
N LEU A 149 -14.58 32.29 16.60
CA LEU A 149 -14.41 33.67 17.04
C LEU A 149 -12.97 34.17 16.81
N MET A 150 -11.98 33.33 17.11
CA MET A 150 -10.57 33.66 16.86
C MET A 150 -10.29 33.85 15.36
N LYS A 151 -10.87 32.99 14.51
CA LYS A 151 -10.77 33.12 13.06
C LYS A 151 -11.39 34.44 12.59
N GLU A 152 -12.58 34.80 13.06
CA GLU A 152 -13.25 36.05 12.68
C GLU A 152 -12.43 37.29 13.10
N ASP A 153 -11.84 37.31 14.30
CA ASP A 153 -10.93 38.41 14.74
C ASP A 153 -9.66 38.48 13.87
N LEU A 154 -9.07 37.34 13.53
CA LEU A 154 -7.87 37.29 12.69
C LEU A 154 -8.13 37.79 11.27
N TYR A 155 -9.27 37.40 10.68
CA TYR A 155 -9.68 37.86 9.35
C TYR A 155 -9.97 39.36 9.34
N GLY A 156 -10.63 39.89 10.37
CA GLY A 156 -10.87 41.34 10.48
C GLY A 156 -9.57 42.15 10.54
N ARG A 157 -8.56 41.66 11.27
CA ARG A 157 -7.23 42.31 11.30
C ARG A 157 -6.53 42.24 9.95
N LEU A 158 -6.55 41.08 9.30
CA LEU A 158 -5.95 40.90 7.97
C LEU A 158 -6.59 41.83 6.93
N ASP A 159 -7.92 41.93 6.92
CA ASP A 159 -8.65 42.79 6.00
C ASP A 159 -8.32 44.27 6.24
N TYR A 160 -8.23 44.70 7.50
CA TYR A 160 -7.79 46.04 7.86
C TYR A 160 -6.39 46.37 7.32
N TYR A 161 -5.43 45.44 7.44
CA TYR A 161 -4.08 45.64 6.90
C TYR A 161 -4.08 45.72 5.38
N VAL A 162 -4.85 44.89 4.69
CA VAL A 162 -4.95 44.89 3.22
C VAL A 162 -5.55 46.21 2.74
N ILE A 163 -6.66 46.66 3.33
CA ILE A 163 -7.30 47.94 3.01
C ILE A 163 -6.33 49.10 3.22
N ASN A 164 -5.60 49.12 4.34
CA ASN A 164 -4.65 50.20 4.64
C ASN A 164 -3.48 50.24 3.64
N VAL A 165 -2.95 49.08 3.24
CA VAL A 165 -1.89 48.99 2.22
C VAL A 165 -2.40 49.45 0.85
N LEU A 166 -3.60 49.02 0.45
CA LEU A 166 -4.23 49.43 -0.80
C LEU A 166 -4.48 50.95 -0.83
N PHE A 167 -5.04 51.50 0.25
CA PHE A 167 -5.30 52.93 0.37
C PHE A 167 -4.02 53.76 0.29
N LYS A 168 -2.95 53.32 0.98
CA LYS A 168 -1.63 53.98 0.93
C LYS A 168 -0.98 53.90 -0.46
N SER A 169 -1.21 52.82 -1.19
CA SER A 169 -0.72 52.68 -2.56
C SER A 169 -1.45 53.63 -3.52
N TYR A 170 -2.78 53.74 -3.39
CA TYR A 170 -3.62 54.64 -4.17
C TYR A 170 -3.30 56.12 -3.91
N SER A 171 -3.14 56.52 -2.63
CA SER A 171 -2.80 57.91 -2.30
C SER A 171 -1.44 58.34 -2.88
N ARG A 172 -0.47 57.41 -2.91
CA ARG A 172 0.85 57.64 -3.54
C ARG A 172 0.75 57.79 -5.06
N SER A 173 -0.12 57.05 -5.73
CA SER A 173 -0.30 57.21 -7.18
C SER A 173 -0.94 58.57 -7.50
N VAL A 174 -1.95 58.99 -6.74
CA VAL A 174 -2.61 60.30 -6.94
C VAL A 174 -1.62 61.46 -6.74
N GLN A 175 -0.81 61.43 -5.67
CA GLN A 175 0.21 62.45 -5.44
C GLN A 175 1.26 62.53 -6.57
N LYS A 176 1.64 61.39 -7.15
CA LYS A 176 2.60 61.36 -8.28
C LYS A 176 2.00 62.00 -9.54
N GLU A 177 0.74 61.74 -9.85
CA GLU A 177 0.05 62.38 -10.98
C GLU A 177 -0.06 63.89 -10.79
N GLU A 178 -0.37 64.36 -9.57
CA GLU A 178 -0.43 65.79 -9.27
C GLU A 178 0.94 66.48 -9.45
N GLN A 179 2.02 65.85 -8.98
CA GLN A 179 3.38 66.36 -9.16
C GLN A 179 3.80 66.41 -10.64
N GLN A 180 3.45 65.39 -11.43
CA GLN A 180 3.73 65.38 -12.87
C GLN A 180 2.97 66.50 -13.60
N LYS A 181 1.70 66.72 -13.26
CA LYS A 181 0.92 67.84 -13.80
C LYS A 181 1.54 69.20 -13.46
N GLN A 182 2.07 69.38 -12.24
CA GLN A 182 2.75 70.62 -11.85
C GLN A 182 4.08 70.83 -12.57
N GLN A 183 4.85 69.77 -12.83
CA GLN A 183 6.12 69.86 -13.58
C GLN A 183 5.92 70.15 -15.06
N GLN A 184 4.87 69.58 -15.69
CA GLN A 184 4.53 69.91 -17.07
C GLN A 184 3.99 71.34 -17.24
N ALA A 185 3.46 71.93 -16.17
CA ALA A 185 2.98 73.32 -16.18
C ALA A 185 4.09 74.38 -15.96
N GLN A 186 5.34 73.99 -15.69
CA GLN A 186 6.47 74.93 -15.64
C GLN A 186 7.07 75.12 -17.06
N PRO A 187 6.97 76.32 -17.66
CA PRO A 187 7.50 76.59 -19.00
C PRO A 187 9.03 76.52 -18.97
N GLN A 188 9.61 75.66 -19.83
CA GLN A 188 11.06 75.65 -20.06
C GLN A 188 11.51 76.99 -20.63
N THR A 189 12.09 77.83 -19.80
CA THR A 189 12.84 79.01 -20.22
C THR A 189 14.20 78.52 -20.72
N GLN A 190 14.31 78.23 -22.02
CA GLN A 190 15.59 77.91 -22.65
C GLN A 190 16.50 79.16 -22.61
N PRO A 191 17.74 79.07 -22.11
CA PRO A 191 18.71 80.16 -22.24
C PRO A 191 19.17 80.27 -23.71
N PRO A 192 19.30 81.50 -24.26
CA PRO A 192 19.71 81.69 -25.65
C PRO A 192 21.15 81.24 -25.89
N GLU A 193 21.37 80.51 -26.99
CA GLU A 193 22.68 80.11 -27.50
C GLU A 193 23.61 81.33 -27.69
N PRO A 194 24.88 81.24 -27.27
CA PRO A 194 25.86 82.28 -27.55
C PRO A 194 26.28 82.23 -29.03
N LYS A 195 25.99 83.32 -29.75
CA LYS A 195 26.49 83.57 -31.10
C LYS A 195 28.03 83.59 -31.11
N LYS A 196 28.63 82.70 -31.91
CA LYS A 196 30.02 82.80 -32.34
C LYS A 196 30.19 84.01 -33.26
N ASN A 197 31.07 84.93 -32.88
CA ASN A 197 31.78 85.86 -33.77
C ASN A 197 33.28 85.71 -33.48
#